data_AF-A0A932RIR3-F1
#
_entry.id   AF-A0A932RIR3-F1
#
_cell.length_a   1.000
_cell.length_b   1.000
_cell.length_c   1.000
_cell.angle_alpha   90.00
_cell.angle_beta   90.00
_cell.angle_gamma   90.00
#
_symmetry.space_group_name_H-M   'P 1'
#
loop_
_entity.id
_entity.type
_entity.pdbx_description
1 polymer ?
#
loop_
_entity_poly.entity_id
_entity_poly.type
_entity_poly.pdbx_seq_one_letter_code
_entity_poly.pdbx_strand_id
1 'polypeptide(L)'
;MPNRDWDATNGFEDPVDWITTLSPKCTNGTSQRYRPSGRPAVHPDGSLLTVAGSVPPTVYVLQNGQKRGIPTPERLRELYGPGRGFDFTDIIIVEQDELNQYPTGAPVPVSEPIFDSGLCEPAGRLIQQDGREEISIVTGDCIRRPFGLGQAFLRLGYSTCNVWQIFDYSDPIYTVGPPITQ
;
A
#
# COMPACT_ATOMS: atom_id res chain seq x y z
N MET A 1 -30.97 9.85 -32.13
CA MET A 1 -29.53 10.17 -32.01
C MET A 1 -29.12 9.72 -30.62
N PRO A 2 -28.27 8.71 -30.42
CA PRO A 2 -27.82 8.38 -29.08
C PRO A 2 -26.73 9.37 -28.66
N ASN A 3 -26.91 9.84 -27.44
CA ASN A 3 -26.15 10.87 -26.76
C ASN A 3 -24.69 10.43 -26.61
N ARG A 4 -23.76 11.35 -26.92
CA ARG A 4 -22.33 11.15 -26.69
C ARG A 4 -22.10 11.49 -25.22
N ASP A 5 -22.23 10.50 -24.35
CA ASP A 5 -21.89 10.66 -22.94
C ASP A 5 -20.36 10.81 -22.84
N TRP A 6 -19.95 12.01 -22.45
CA TRP A 6 -18.56 12.34 -22.19
C TRP A 6 -18.15 11.59 -20.92
N ASP A 7 -17.33 10.57 -21.11
CA ASP A 7 -16.71 9.78 -20.05
C ASP A 7 -15.96 10.69 -19.06
N ALA A 8 -16.57 10.92 -17.90
CA ALA A 8 -16.04 11.76 -16.83
C ALA A 8 -14.98 11.05 -15.97
N THR A 9 -14.57 9.84 -16.33
CA THR A 9 -13.65 9.02 -15.53
C THR A 9 -12.18 9.36 -15.71
N ASN A 10 -11.82 10.22 -16.68
CA ASN A 10 -10.42 10.40 -17.12
C ASN A 10 -9.70 9.06 -17.40
N GLY A 11 -10.43 7.97 -17.72
CA GLY A 11 -9.88 6.64 -17.96
C GLY A 11 -9.66 5.78 -16.71
N PHE A 12 -10.23 6.10 -15.55
CA PHE A 12 -10.19 5.25 -14.35
C PHE A 12 -11.46 4.41 -14.21
N GLU A 13 -11.31 3.08 -14.22
CA GLU A 13 -12.39 2.14 -13.88
C GLU A 13 -12.71 2.16 -12.37
N ASP A 14 -14.00 2.05 -12.03
CA ASP A 14 -14.54 2.10 -10.66
C ASP A 14 -14.09 0.89 -9.81
N PRO A 15 -13.36 1.09 -8.71
CA PRO A 15 -13.00 0.09 -7.70
C PRO A 15 -14.14 -0.66 -7.01
N VAL A 16 -15.27 0.02 -6.80
CA VAL A 16 -16.27 -0.38 -5.80
C VAL A 16 -17.07 -1.61 -6.24
N ASP A 17 -17.36 -1.71 -7.53
CA ASP A 17 -18.14 -2.82 -8.09
C ASP A 17 -17.37 -4.15 -8.05
N TRP A 18 -16.03 -4.15 -8.09
CA TRP A 18 -15.22 -5.39 -8.05
C TRP A 18 -14.63 -5.71 -6.67
N ILE A 19 -14.47 -4.71 -5.79
CA ILE A 19 -14.18 -4.92 -4.36
C ILE A 19 -15.31 -5.72 -3.67
N THR A 20 -16.54 -5.61 -4.16
CA THR A 20 -17.74 -6.20 -3.52
C THR A 20 -18.25 -7.48 -4.17
N THR A 21 -17.81 -7.84 -5.39
CA THR A 21 -18.35 -8.98 -6.15
C THR A 21 -17.46 -10.22 -6.21
N LEU A 22 -16.17 -10.10 -5.90
CA LEU A 22 -15.34 -11.27 -5.62
C LEU A 22 -15.55 -11.64 -4.15
N SER A 23 -15.86 -12.89 -3.83
CA SER A 23 -15.59 -13.44 -2.50
C SER A 23 -14.14 -13.91 -2.49
N PRO A 24 -13.14 -13.08 -2.15
CA PRO A 24 -11.77 -13.55 -2.19
C PRO A 24 -11.47 -14.17 -0.81
N LYS A 25 -10.52 -15.11 -0.77
CA LYS A 25 -9.99 -15.58 0.52
C LYS A 25 -9.29 -14.46 1.32
N CYS A 26 -9.11 -13.29 0.71
CA CYS A 26 -8.30 -12.17 1.17
C CYS A 26 -8.95 -10.85 0.70
N THR A 27 -9.39 -10.00 1.63
CA THR A 27 -9.91 -8.66 1.32
C THR A 27 -8.85 -7.60 1.61
N ASN A 28 -8.98 -6.44 0.96
CA ASN A 28 -8.26 -5.23 1.31
C ASN A 28 -8.33 -5.00 2.81
N GLY A 29 -7.21 -4.60 3.38
CA GLY A 29 -7.17 -4.24 4.78
C GLY A 29 -7.78 -2.85 5.03
N THR A 30 -8.16 -2.56 6.27
CA THR A 30 -8.77 -1.29 6.64
C THR A 30 -8.32 -0.85 8.02
N SER A 31 -7.93 0.42 8.15
CA SER A 31 -7.74 1.09 9.44
C SER A 31 -8.96 1.94 9.83
N GLN A 32 -10.01 1.95 9.00
CA GLN A 32 -11.21 2.73 9.29
C GLN A 32 -11.79 2.37 10.66
N ARG A 33 -12.20 3.40 11.40
CA ARG A 33 -12.74 3.30 12.77
C ARG A 33 -11.74 2.76 13.81
N TYR A 34 -10.50 2.44 13.43
CA TYR A 34 -9.45 2.06 14.37
C TYR A 34 -8.60 3.29 14.76
N ARG A 35 -8.89 3.88 15.94
CA ARG A 35 -8.21 5.10 16.42
C ARG A 35 -7.66 4.93 17.84
N PRO A 36 -6.46 4.35 18.01
CA PRO A 36 -5.85 4.24 19.32
C PRO A 36 -5.61 5.66 19.85
N SER A 37 -6.07 5.96 21.07
CA SER A 37 -6.01 7.29 21.68
C SER A 37 -6.76 8.42 20.93
N GLY A 38 -7.67 8.07 20.02
CA GLY A 38 -8.46 9.05 19.25
C GLY A 38 -7.69 9.76 18.13
N ARG A 39 -6.46 9.34 17.84
CA ARG A 39 -5.64 9.87 16.75
C ARG A 39 -5.72 8.94 15.53
N PRO A 40 -5.65 9.49 14.30
CA PRO A 40 -5.51 8.66 13.11
C PRO A 40 -4.19 7.88 13.13
N ALA A 41 -4.15 6.71 12.49
CA ALA A 41 -2.95 5.88 12.47
C ALA A 41 -1.86 6.48 11.55
N VAL A 42 -0.58 6.20 11.83
CA VAL A 42 0.54 6.68 11.00
C VAL A 42 1.20 5.50 10.29
N HIS A 43 0.98 5.44 8.99
CA HIS A 43 1.53 4.43 8.11
C HIS A 43 2.99 4.75 7.75
N PRO A 44 3.85 3.72 7.66
CA PRO A 44 5.21 3.86 7.15
C PRO A 44 5.22 4.15 5.63
N ASP A 45 6.32 4.73 5.15
CA ASP A 45 6.62 4.83 3.73
C ASP A 45 6.54 3.45 3.04
N GLY A 46 6.10 3.43 1.80
CA GLY A 46 5.76 2.25 1.01
C GLY A 46 4.28 1.86 1.10
N SER A 47 3.56 2.28 2.15
CA SER A 47 2.15 1.91 2.32
C SER A 47 1.28 2.45 1.17
N LEU A 48 0.32 1.63 0.74
CA LEU A 48 -0.66 1.97 -0.27
C LEU A 48 -2.00 2.28 0.38
N LEU A 49 -2.49 3.51 0.23
CA LEU A 49 -3.68 4.00 0.91
C LEU A 49 -4.75 4.47 -0.08
N THR A 50 -6.01 4.31 0.31
CA THR A 50 -7.16 4.93 -0.36
C THR A 50 -8.21 5.34 0.65
N VAL A 51 -9.08 6.29 0.29
CA VAL A 51 -10.21 6.71 1.12
C VAL A 51 -11.50 6.10 0.55
N ALA A 52 -12.26 5.38 1.37
CA ALA A 52 -13.54 4.79 0.95
C ALA A 52 -14.50 5.87 0.45
N GLY A 53 -15.23 5.59 -0.63
CA GLY A 53 -16.24 6.50 -1.18
C GLY A 53 -15.69 7.75 -1.86
N SER A 54 -14.39 7.85 -2.09
CA SER A 54 -13.83 8.88 -2.97
C SER A 54 -14.20 8.56 -4.44
N VAL A 55 -14.66 9.57 -5.19
CA VAL A 55 -15.10 9.42 -6.59
C VAL A 55 -14.46 10.53 -7.45
N PRO A 56 -13.56 10.21 -8.40
CA PRO A 56 -12.94 8.89 -8.58
C PRO A 56 -12.01 8.56 -7.41
N PRO A 57 -11.91 7.28 -7.00
CA PRO A 57 -10.98 6.89 -5.96
C PRO A 57 -9.55 7.02 -6.43
N THR A 58 -8.72 7.60 -5.58
CA THR A 58 -7.29 7.76 -5.85
C THR A 58 -6.50 6.87 -4.91
N VAL A 59 -5.65 6.02 -5.46
CA VAL A 59 -4.69 5.23 -4.70
C VAL A 59 -3.44 6.07 -4.50
N TYR A 60 -2.92 6.09 -3.27
CA TYR A 60 -1.70 6.81 -2.93
C TYR A 60 -0.64 5.82 -2.46
N VAL A 61 0.60 6.01 -2.90
CA VAL A 61 1.77 5.44 -2.24
C VAL A 61 2.36 6.47 -1.30
N LEU A 62 2.71 6.05 -0.09
CA LEU A 62 3.49 6.88 0.82
C LEU A 62 4.97 6.80 0.46
N GLN A 63 5.60 7.95 0.25
CA GLN A 63 7.02 8.00 -0.08
C GLN A 63 7.64 9.27 0.47
N ASN A 64 8.74 9.12 1.22
CA ASN A 64 9.45 10.22 1.86
C ASN A 64 8.52 11.09 2.73
N GLY A 65 7.58 10.46 3.43
CA GLY A 65 6.57 11.11 4.26
C GLY A 65 5.46 11.84 3.49
N GLN A 66 5.40 11.73 2.16
CA GLN A 66 4.36 12.35 1.33
C GLN A 66 3.43 11.30 0.75
N LYS A 67 2.17 11.65 0.52
CA LYS A 67 1.25 10.84 -0.30
C LYS A 67 1.39 11.23 -1.77
N ARG A 68 1.68 10.25 -2.62
CA ARG A 68 1.81 10.44 -4.07
C ARG A 68 0.72 9.65 -4.78
N GLY A 69 -0.11 10.33 -5.57
CA GLY A 69 -1.21 9.68 -6.30
C GLY A 69 -0.68 8.76 -7.40
N ILE A 70 -1.26 7.57 -7.52
CA ILE A 70 -0.98 6.59 -8.57
C ILE A 70 -2.01 6.79 -9.69
N PRO A 71 -1.56 7.08 -10.92
CA PRO A 71 -2.44 7.56 -11.98
C PRO A 71 -3.19 6.47 -12.75
N THR A 72 -2.87 5.18 -12.60
CA THR A 72 -3.65 4.09 -13.23
C THR A 72 -3.46 2.76 -12.49
N PRO A 73 -4.38 1.79 -12.65
CA PRO A 73 -4.20 0.43 -12.18
C PRO A 73 -2.95 -0.27 -12.74
N GLU A 74 -2.62 -0.03 -14.02
CA GLU A 74 -1.42 -0.58 -14.66
C GLU A 74 -0.17 -0.04 -13.97
N ARG A 75 -0.20 1.24 -13.60
CA ARG A 75 0.90 1.87 -12.86
C ARG A 75 1.06 1.30 -11.45
N LEU A 76 -0.02 0.89 -10.79
CA LEU A 76 0.05 0.15 -9.52
C LEU A 76 0.74 -1.20 -9.70
N ARG A 77 0.34 -1.98 -10.72
CA ARG A 77 0.89 -3.32 -11.01
C ARG A 77 2.35 -3.33 -11.43
N GLU A 78 2.84 -2.20 -11.93
CA GLU A 78 4.21 -2.06 -12.38
C GLU A 78 5.02 -1.05 -11.55
N LEU A 79 4.54 -0.64 -10.36
CA LEU A 79 5.00 0.54 -9.63
C LEU A 79 6.54 0.68 -9.53
N TYR A 80 7.25 -0.42 -9.28
CA TYR A 80 8.72 -0.52 -9.21
C TYR A 80 9.35 -1.34 -10.36
N GLY A 81 8.63 -1.45 -11.47
CA GLY A 81 9.03 -2.18 -12.68
C GLY A 81 8.21 -3.45 -12.92
N PRO A 82 8.49 -4.16 -14.03
CA PRO A 82 7.77 -5.39 -14.40
C PRO A 82 7.84 -6.45 -13.30
N GLY A 83 6.68 -6.93 -12.85
CA GLY A 83 6.57 -7.95 -11.79
C GLY A 83 6.88 -7.45 -10.37
N ARG A 84 7.11 -6.15 -10.18
CA ARG A 84 7.49 -5.52 -8.90
C ARG A 84 6.51 -4.44 -8.46
N GLY A 85 5.27 -4.52 -8.91
CA GLY A 85 4.20 -3.68 -8.39
C GLY A 85 3.31 -4.41 -7.40
N PHE A 86 2.13 -3.84 -7.24
CA PHE A 86 1.16 -4.23 -6.24
C PHE A 86 -0.17 -4.50 -6.90
N ASP A 87 -1.04 -5.17 -6.17
CA ASP A 87 -2.43 -5.28 -6.54
C ASP A 87 -3.29 -4.48 -5.56
N PHE A 88 -4.59 -4.52 -5.80
CA PHE A 88 -5.51 -3.77 -4.97
C PHE A 88 -5.72 -4.38 -3.59
N THR A 89 -5.40 -5.66 -3.40
CA THR A 89 -5.44 -6.32 -2.09
C THR A 89 -4.39 -5.75 -1.15
N ASP A 90 -3.27 -5.25 -1.69
CA ASP A 90 -2.22 -4.55 -0.95
C ASP A 90 -2.65 -3.16 -0.42
N ILE A 91 -3.77 -2.62 -0.91
CA ILE A 91 -4.24 -1.26 -0.55
C ILE A 91 -5.01 -1.30 0.77
N ILE A 92 -4.70 -0.34 1.63
CA ILE A 92 -5.38 -0.11 2.89
C ILE A 92 -6.41 1.00 2.73
N ILE A 93 -7.62 0.72 3.17
CA ILE A 93 -8.69 1.70 3.20
C ILE A 93 -8.59 2.48 4.51
N VAL A 94 -8.46 3.81 4.41
CA VAL A 94 -8.29 4.72 5.54
C VAL A 94 -9.39 5.79 5.57
N GLU A 95 -9.48 6.52 6.68
CA GLU A 95 -10.32 7.71 6.79
C GLU A 95 -9.64 8.94 6.15
N GLN A 96 -10.43 9.93 5.74
CA GLN A 96 -9.90 11.14 5.07
C GLN A 96 -8.91 11.92 5.96
N ASP A 97 -9.18 12.02 7.26
CA ASP A 97 -8.31 12.73 8.20
C ASP A 97 -6.98 11.98 8.43
N GLU A 98 -6.98 10.65 8.33
CA GLU A 98 -5.78 9.83 8.36
C GLU A 98 -4.89 10.10 7.14
N LEU A 99 -5.48 10.12 5.94
CA LEU A 99 -4.78 10.48 4.71
C LEU A 99 -4.28 11.94 4.73
N ASN A 100 -4.98 12.84 5.42
CA ASN A 100 -4.61 14.25 5.52
C ASN A 100 -3.36 14.52 6.36
N GLN A 101 -2.87 13.53 7.12
CA GLN A 101 -1.61 13.65 7.86
C GLN A 101 -0.39 13.76 6.94
N TYR A 102 -0.48 13.23 5.73
CA TYR A 102 0.62 13.24 4.77
C TYR A 102 0.48 14.44 3.83
N PRO A 103 1.52 15.27 3.67
CA PRO A 103 1.59 16.27 2.61
C PRO A 103 1.42 15.63 1.24
N THR A 104 0.71 16.31 0.33
CA THR A 104 0.57 15.86 -1.05
C THR A 104 1.87 16.09 -1.81
N GLY A 105 2.48 15.00 -2.31
CA GLY A 105 3.63 15.04 -3.19
C GLY A 105 3.24 15.08 -4.67
N ALA A 106 4.25 15.18 -5.54
CA ALA A 106 4.02 15.04 -6.97
C ALA A 106 3.43 13.64 -7.27
N PRO A 107 2.48 13.50 -8.21
CA PRO A 107 1.98 12.20 -8.64
C PRO A 107 3.11 11.27 -9.09
N VAL A 108 2.87 9.96 -9.04
CA VAL A 108 3.78 8.98 -9.63
C VAL A 108 3.81 9.16 -11.15
N PRO A 109 4.99 9.14 -11.80
CA PRO A 109 5.08 9.21 -13.26
C PRO A 109 4.28 8.09 -13.91
N VAL A 110 3.61 8.37 -15.03
CA VAL A 110 2.80 7.39 -15.77
C VAL A 110 3.65 6.33 -16.50
N SER A 111 4.85 6.72 -16.93
CA SER A 111 5.69 5.92 -17.84
C SER A 111 6.97 5.40 -17.20
N GLU A 112 7.24 5.75 -15.94
CA GLU A 112 8.50 5.43 -15.28
C GLU A 112 8.25 4.76 -13.92
N PRO A 113 8.94 3.65 -13.63
CA PRO A 113 8.99 3.08 -12.30
C PRO A 113 9.51 4.06 -11.26
N ILE A 114 9.00 3.91 -10.04
CA ILE A 114 9.70 4.47 -8.89
C ILE A 114 11.03 3.73 -8.77
N PHE A 115 12.11 4.49 -8.71
CA PHE A 115 13.44 3.94 -8.57
C PHE A 115 13.62 3.27 -7.20
N ASP A 116 14.16 2.05 -7.22
CA ASP A 116 14.74 1.33 -6.09
C ASP A 116 15.94 0.50 -6.59
N SER A 117 16.64 -0.21 -5.69
CA SER A 117 17.81 -0.99 -6.07
C SER A 117 17.52 -2.22 -6.93
N GLY A 118 16.27 -2.72 -6.94
CA GLY A 118 15.91 -3.99 -7.56
C GLY A 118 16.50 -5.23 -6.88
N LEU A 119 17.23 -5.07 -5.77
CA LEU A 119 17.93 -6.17 -5.08
C LEU A 119 17.04 -6.92 -4.09
N CYS A 120 15.91 -6.31 -3.71
CA CYS A 120 14.99 -6.81 -2.70
C CYS A 120 13.54 -6.56 -3.13
N GLU A 121 12.60 -7.00 -2.28
CA GLU A 121 11.19 -6.65 -2.44
C GLU A 121 11.00 -5.12 -2.37
N PRO A 122 10.07 -4.55 -3.17
CA PRO A 122 9.88 -3.11 -3.25
C PRO A 122 9.30 -2.53 -1.94
N ALA A 123 9.52 -1.24 -1.71
CA ALA A 123 8.90 -0.53 -0.60
C ALA A 123 7.37 -0.68 -0.63
N GLY A 124 6.78 -1.01 0.51
CA GLY A 124 5.37 -1.33 0.66
C GLY A 124 5.09 -2.82 0.77
N ARG A 125 6.00 -3.69 0.31
CA ARG A 125 5.81 -5.13 0.40
C ARG A 125 5.83 -5.58 1.86
N LEU A 126 4.84 -6.39 2.23
CA LEU A 126 4.85 -7.14 3.48
C LEU A 126 5.62 -8.44 3.26
N ILE A 127 6.60 -8.69 4.11
CA ILE A 127 7.48 -9.86 4.01
C ILE A 127 7.53 -10.62 5.33
N GLN A 128 7.70 -11.94 5.23
CA GLN A 128 7.90 -12.83 6.36
C GLN A 128 8.91 -13.90 5.96
N GLN A 129 9.83 -14.22 6.87
CA GLN A 129 10.72 -15.36 6.64
C GLN A 129 9.95 -16.65 6.81
N ASP A 130 10.10 -17.59 5.88
CA ASP A 130 9.49 -18.91 6.01
C ASP A 130 9.88 -19.56 7.36
N GLY A 131 8.88 -20.10 8.05
CA GLY A 131 9.03 -20.68 9.39
C GLY A 131 9.28 -19.70 10.54
N ARG A 132 9.18 -18.37 10.34
CA ARG A 132 9.26 -17.36 11.42
C ARG A 132 7.96 -16.58 11.58
N GLU A 133 7.71 -16.12 12.80
CA GLU A 133 6.51 -15.33 13.12
C GLU A 133 6.64 -13.83 12.78
N GLU A 134 7.87 -13.34 12.57
CA GLU A 134 8.12 -11.91 12.35
C GLU A 134 7.67 -11.45 10.95
N ILE A 135 6.59 -10.67 10.91
CA ILE A 135 6.17 -9.92 9.72
C ILE A 135 6.86 -8.55 9.73
N SER A 136 7.39 -8.14 8.57
CA SER A 136 7.95 -6.81 8.35
C SER A 136 7.30 -6.16 7.13
N ILE A 137 7.33 -4.83 7.08
CA ILE A 137 7.12 -4.08 5.83
C ILE A 137 8.46 -3.58 5.31
N VAL A 138 8.68 -3.65 4.00
CA VAL A 138 9.83 -3.01 3.36
C VAL A 138 9.56 -1.52 3.19
N THR A 139 10.51 -0.69 3.60
CA THR A 139 10.46 0.77 3.50
C THR A 139 11.74 1.26 2.84
N GLY A 140 11.66 2.38 2.11
CA GLY A 140 12.83 2.90 1.39
C GLY A 140 13.46 1.84 0.48
N ASP A 141 14.80 1.78 0.47
CA ASP A 141 15.55 0.79 -0.32
C ASP A 141 16.05 -0.34 0.61
N CYS A 142 15.39 -1.50 0.54
CA CYS A 142 15.70 -2.71 1.32
C CYS A 142 15.72 -2.55 2.86
N ILE A 143 15.05 -1.54 3.42
CA ILE A 143 14.92 -1.41 4.88
C ILE A 143 13.66 -2.15 5.33
N ARG A 144 13.81 -3.32 5.92
CA ARG A 144 12.69 -4.03 6.54
C ARG A 144 12.42 -3.48 7.94
N ARG A 145 11.17 -3.15 8.23
CA ARG A 145 10.72 -2.67 9.53
C ARG A 145 9.78 -3.70 10.14
N PRO A 146 10.19 -4.42 11.20
CA PRO A 146 9.34 -5.42 11.82
C PRO A 146 8.17 -4.78 12.55
N PHE A 147 7.01 -5.44 12.51
CA PHE A 147 5.90 -5.07 13.37
C PHE A 147 6.20 -5.60 14.77
N GLY A 148 6.61 -4.70 15.68
CA GLY A 148 7.07 -5.07 17.02
C GLY A 148 5.96 -5.68 17.90
N LEU A 149 4.70 -5.50 17.51
CA LEU A 149 3.53 -6.16 18.08
C LEU A 149 2.60 -6.59 16.93
N GLY A 150 2.07 -7.81 16.95
CA GLY A 150 1.07 -8.26 15.99
C GLY A 150 -0.19 -7.37 15.96
N GLN A 151 -0.44 -6.63 17.05
CA GLN A 151 -1.47 -5.60 17.05
C GLN A 151 -1.13 -4.46 16.07
N ALA A 152 0.09 -3.91 16.06
CA ALA A 152 0.45 -2.80 15.18
C ALA A 152 0.15 -3.07 13.70
N PHE A 153 0.38 -4.31 13.27
CA PHE A 153 0.03 -4.81 11.94
C PHE A 153 -1.48 -4.68 11.65
N LEU A 154 -2.33 -5.21 12.55
CA LEU A 154 -3.79 -5.17 12.40
C LEU A 154 -4.36 -3.76 12.56
N ARG A 155 -3.77 -2.96 13.44
CA ARG A 155 -4.17 -1.57 13.74
C ARG A 155 -4.00 -0.65 12.55
N LEU A 156 -2.92 -0.87 11.80
CA LEU A 156 -2.64 -0.19 10.54
C LEU A 156 -3.41 -0.83 9.38
N GLY A 157 -4.33 -1.75 9.64
CA GLY A 157 -5.15 -2.34 8.60
C GLY A 157 -4.37 -3.20 7.61
N TYR A 158 -3.23 -3.77 7.97
CA TYR A 158 -2.57 -4.74 7.10
C TYR A 158 -3.22 -6.13 7.23
N SER A 159 -3.10 -6.94 6.19
CA SER A 159 -3.67 -8.28 6.10
C SER A 159 -2.58 -9.33 5.91
N THR A 160 -2.63 -10.43 6.68
CA THR A 160 -1.66 -11.52 6.56
C THR A 160 -1.70 -12.20 5.20
N CYS A 161 -2.80 -12.03 4.46
CA CYS A 161 -2.94 -12.50 3.08
C CYS A 161 -1.93 -11.88 2.11
N ASN A 162 -1.48 -10.67 2.38
CA ASN A 162 -0.64 -9.91 1.47
C ASN A 162 0.85 -10.05 1.85
N VAL A 163 1.14 -10.93 2.81
CA VAL A 163 2.49 -11.19 3.30
C VAL A 163 3.17 -12.19 2.38
N TRP A 164 4.25 -11.75 1.77
CA TRP A 164 5.08 -12.58 0.91
C TRP A 164 6.09 -13.36 1.75
N GLN A 165 6.14 -14.67 1.52
CA GLN A 165 7.15 -15.52 2.14
C GLN A 165 8.45 -15.36 1.36
N ILE A 166 9.53 -15.03 2.08
CA ILE A 166 10.87 -14.88 1.51
C ILE A 166 11.87 -15.75 2.28
N PHE A 167 12.95 -16.12 1.61
CA PHE A 167 13.98 -17.01 2.19
C PHE A 167 15.27 -16.26 2.57
N ASP A 168 15.51 -15.10 1.96
CA ASP A 168 16.68 -14.22 2.08
C ASP A 168 16.51 -13.13 3.17
N TYR A 169 15.55 -13.31 4.08
CA TYR A 169 15.21 -12.35 5.14
C TYR A 169 16.39 -11.93 6.03
N SER A 170 17.36 -12.83 6.20
CA SER A 170 18.58 -12.64 6.99
C SER A 170 19.83 -12.36 6.16
N ASP A 171 19.71 -12.30 4.82
CA ASP A 171 20.82 -11.87 3.98
C ASP A 171 21.12 -10.37 4.23
N PRO A 172 22.37 -9.93 4.03
CA PRO A 172 22.77 -8.53 4.20
C PRO A 172 22.07 -7.57 3.23
N ILE A 173 21.23 -8.08 2.33
CA ILE A 173 20.35 -7.32 1.44
C ILE A 173 19.35 -6.50 2.25
N TYR A 174 18.70 -7.09 3.27
CA TYR A 174 17.74 -6.38 4.10
C TYR A 174 18.41 -5.74 5.32
N THR A 175 18.40 -4.41 5.37
CA THR A 175 18.78 -3.68 6.58
C THR A 175 17.60 -3.61 7.55
N VAL A 176 17.82 -3.94 8.82
CA VAL A 176 16.75 -3.86 9.83
C VAL A 176 16.58 -2.42 10.30
N GLY A 177 15.41 -1.84 10.00
CA GLY A 177 15.01 -0.52 10.49
C GLY A 177 14.29 -0.59 11.85
N PRO A 178 13.98 0.56 12.46
CA PRO A 178 13.22 0.61 13.71
C PRO A 178 11.85 -0.06 13.59
N PRO A 179 11.41 -0.84 14.61
CA PRO A 179 10.14 -1.53 14.57
C PRO A 179 8.94 -0.58 14.50
N ILE A 180 7.85 -1.04 13.91
CA ILE A 180 6.54 -0.40 13.95
C ILE A 180 5.82 -0.82 15.24
N THR A 181 5.45 0.14 16.09
CA THR A 181 4.97 -0.12 17.47
C THR A 181 3.63 0.53 17.81
N GLN A 182 2.96 1.13 16.83
CA GLN A 182 1.76 1.96 17.01
C GLN A 182 0.50 1.14 17.31
#